data_AF-A0A346YMX1-F1
#
_entry.id   AF-A0A346YMX1-F1
#
_cell.length_a   1.000
_cell.length_b   1.000
_cell.length_c   1.000
_cell.angle_alpha   90.00
_cell.angle_beta   90.00
_cell.angle_gamma   90.00
#
_symmetry.space_group_name_H-M   'P 1'
#
loop_
_entity.id
_entity.type
_entity.pdbx_description
1 polymer ?
#
loop_
_entity_poly.entity_id
_entity_poly.type
_entity_poly.pdbx_seq_one_letter_code
_entity_poly.pdbx_strand_id
1 'polypeptide(L)'
;MAGSSLREMTIPRFAMRRDEAAASLAISPSLFDNWIEEGRMPRGRKIGGVMLWDTEEVRSAWYRIVDRDASSAEDGENPFDRAIA
;
A
#
# COMPACT_ATOMS: atom_id res chain seq x y z
N MET A 1 -3.40 -18.60 32.92
CA MET A 1 -3.46 -18.77 31.46
C MET A 1 -3.82 -17.42 30.86
N ALA A 2 -2.85 -16.62 30.42
CA ALA A 2 -3.16 -15.39 29.72
C ALA A 2 -3.79 -15.79 28.39
N GLY A 3 -5.05 -15.41 28.16
CA GLY A 3 -5.68 -15.61 26.86
C GLY A 3 -4.88 -14.81 25.84
N SER A 4 -4.22 -15.50 24.91
CA SER A 4 -3.55 -14.82 23.79
C SER A 4 -4.56 -13.86 23.18
N SER A 5 -4.22 -12.57 23.21
CA SER A 5 -5.03 -11.54 22.60
C SER A 5 -5.25 -11.91 21.14
N LEU A 6 -6.42 -11.62 20.57
CA LEU A 6 -6.62 -11.72 19.11
C LEU A 6 -5.56 -10.91 18.32
N ARG A 7 -4.86 -9.97 18.99
CA ARG A 7 -3.70 -9.24 18.47
C ARG A 7 -2.41 -10.07 18.36
N GLU A 8 -2.24 -11.08 19.24
CA GLU A 8 -1.11 -12.01 19.27
C GLU A 8 -1.31 -13.20 18.31
N MET A 9 -2.56 -13.43 17.90
CA MET A 9 -2.86 -14.38 16.84
C MET A 9 -2.51 -13.74 15.48
N THR A 10 -1.75 -14.46 14.65
CA THR A 10 -1.47 -14.11 13.25
C THR A 10 -2.74 -14.28 12.39
N ILE A 11 -3.78 -13.53 12.73
CA ILE A 11 -5.01 -13.45 11.94
C ILE A 11 -4.72 -12.52 10.76
N PRO A 12 -5.00 -12.93 9.52
CA PRO A 12 -4.89 -12.05 8.36
C PRO A 12 -5.73 -10.78 8.59
N ARG A 13 -5.08 -9.63 8.73
CA ARG A 13 -5.76 -8.34 8.81
C ARG A 13 -6.09 -7.91 7.39
N PHE A 14 -7.36 -8.00 7.01
CA PHE A 14 -7.85 -7.55 5.71
C PHE A 14 -8.28 -6.06 5.72
N ALA A 15 -8.45 -5.49 6.91
CA ALA A 15 -8.84 -4.09 7.10
C ALA A 15 -7.77 -3.35 7.92
N MET A 16 -7.31 -2.22 7.39
CA MET A 16 -6.16 -1.47 7.89
C MET A 16 -6.53 -0.02 8.19
N ARG A 17 -5.90 0.53 9.23
CA ARG A 17 -5.91 1.98 9.48
C ARG A 17 -5.04 2.71 8.46
N ARG A 18 -5.21 4.05 8.40
CA ARG A 18 -4.38 4.94 7.56
C ARG A 18 -2.88 4.67 7.75
N ASP A 19 -2.43 4.61 8.99
CA ASP A 19 -1.01 4.41 9.30
C ASP A 19 -0.53 3.00 8.92
N GLU A 20 -1.38 1.98 9.08
CA GLU A 20 -1.07 0.61 8.65
C GLU A 20 -0.99 0.52 7.12
N ALA A 21 -1.89 1.20 6.39
CA ALA A 21 -1.87 1.29 4.93
C ALA A 21 -0.60 1.96 4.41
N ALA A 22 -0.23 3.11 4.97
CA ALA A 22 1.01 3.78 4.64
C ALA A 22 2.24 2.90 4.95
N ALA A 23 2.28 2.25 6.11
CA ALA A 23 3.37 1.37 6.50
C ALA A 23 3.51 0.15 5.59
N SER A 24 2.39 -0.42 5.11
CA SER A 24 2.40 -1.57 4.20
C SER A 24 3.05 -1.25 2.84
N LEU A 25 3.02 0.02 2.45
CA LEU A 25 3.65 0.56 1.24
C LEU A 25 5.02 1.19 1.52
N ALA A 26 5.52 1.12 2.75
CA ALA A 26 6.76 1.76 3.20
C ALA A 26 6.81 3.29 2.96
N ILE A 27 5.67 3.99 3.09
CA ILE A 27 5.57 5.44 2.91
C ILE A 27 5.02 6.13 4.17
N SER A 28 5.14 7.46 4.21
CA SER A 28 4.53 8.27 5.26
C SER A 28 3.00 8.35 5.09
N PRO A 29 2.22 8.51 6.18
CA PRO A 29 0.78 8.66 6.08
C PRO A 29 0.33 9.87 5.25
N SER A 30 1.10 10.97 5.29
CA SER A 30 0.80 12.16 4.48
C SER A 30 1.01 11.89 2.98
N LEU A 31 2.05 11.12 2.61
CA LEU A 31 2.26 10.74 1.22
C LEU A 31 1.15 9.78 0.74
N PHE A 32 0.70 8.88 1.61
CA PHE A 32 -0.44 8.01 1.32
C PHE A 32 -1.72 8.82 1.05
N ASP A 33 -1.99 9.86 1.83
CA ASP A 33 -3.12 10.76 1.58
C ASP A 33 -3.00 11.47 0.22
N ASN A 34 -1.82 11.99 -0.10
CA ASN A 34 -1.58 12.61 -1.41
C ASN A 34 -1.86 11.62 -2.55
N TRP A 35 -1.46 10.35 -2.40
CA TRP A 35 -1.75 9.31 -3.40
C TRP A 35 -3.24 9.00 -3.52
N ILE A 36 -4.01 9.14 -2.46
CA ILE A 36 -5.48 9.05 -2.52
C ILE A 36 -6.06 10.25 -3.28
N GLU A 37 -5.56 11.46 -3.02
CA GLU A 37 -5.99 12.68 -3.71
C GLU A 37 -5.66 12.64 -5.22
N GLU A 38 -4.47 12.13 -5.56
CA GLU A 38 -4.04 11.88 -6.95
C GLU A 38 -4.77 10.71 -7.64
N GLY A 39 -5.61 9.97 -6.90
CA GLY A 39 -6.35 8.82 -7.42
C GLY A 39 -5.49 7.58 -7.68
N ARG A 40 -4.26 7.55 -7.16
CA ARG A 40 -3.36 6.38 -7.22
C ARG A 40 -3.74 5.30 -6.20
N MET A 41 -4.33 5.70 -5.07
CA MET A 41 -4.74 4.81 -3.99
C MET A 41 -6.26 4.87 -3.73
N PRO A 42 -6.87 3.78 -3.23
CA PRO A 42 -8.30 3.75 -2.96
C PRO A 42 -8.66 4.66 -1.78
N ARG A 43 -9.84 5.27 -1.84
CA ARG A 43 -10.39 6.03 -0.71
C ARG A 43 -10.81 5.08 0.40
N GLY A 44 -10.49 5.44 1.64
CA GLY A 44 -10.90 4.67 2.80
C GLY A 44 -12.42 4.65 2.95
N ARG A 45 -12.94 3.57 3.55
CA ARG A 45 -14.35 3.41 3.90
C ARG A 45 -14.56 3.81 5.35
N LYS A 46 -15.50 4.73 5.58
CA LYS A 46 -15.90 5.14 6.94
C LYS A 46 -16.93 4.15 7.48
N ILE A 47 -16.53 3.29 8.41
CA ILE A 47 -17.38 2.26 9.04
C ILE A 47 -17.38 2.52 10.55
N GLY A 48 -18.55 2.79 11.14
CA GLY A 48 -18.65 2.96 12.60
C GLY A 48 -17.80 4.08 13.19
N GLY A 49 -17.58 5.17 12.44
CA GLY A 49 -16.81 6.34 12.91
C GLY A 49 -15.30 6.26 12.65
N VAL A 50 -14.81 5.17 12.09
CA VAL A 50 -13.40 4.99 11.79
C VAL A 50 -13.17 4.75 10.30
N MET A 51 -12.04 5.23 9.78
CA MET A 51 -11.64 5.02 8.40
C MET A 51 -10.84 3.71 8.29
N LEU A 52 -11.24 2.85 7.36
CA LEU A 52 -10.61 1.56 7.08
C LEU A 52 -10.33 1.40 5.59
N TRP A 53 -9.20 0.77 5.30
CA TRP A 53 -8.80 0.39 3.95
C TRP A 53 -8.73 -1.12 3.86
N ASP A 54 -9.14 -1.65 2.72
CA ASP A 54 -9.00 -3.06 2.43
C ASP A 54 -7.59 -3.35 1.89
N THR A 55 -6.95 -4.39 2.42
CA THR A 55 -5.59 -4.77 2.04
C THR A 55 -5.49 -5.16 0.57
N GLU A 56 -6.50 -5.84 0.02
CA GLU A 56 -6.51 -6.29 -1.38
C GLU A 56 -6.76 -5.11 -2.33
N GLU A 57 -7.57 -4.14 -1.93
CA GLU A 57 -7.74 -2.89 -2.71
C GLU A 57 -6.44 -2.09 -2.78
N VAL A 58 -5.73 -1.94 -1.64
CA VAL A 58 -4.43 -1.25 -1.60
C VAL A 58 -3.38 -2.00 -2.42
N ARG A 59 -3.32 -3.33 -2.29
CA ARG A 59 -2.42 -4.19 -3.07
C ARG A 59 -2.72 -4.09 -4.58
N SER A 60 -4.00 -4.12 -4.96
CA SER A 60 -4.42 -4.00 -6.35
C SER A 60 -4.06 -2.62 -6.93
N ALA A 61 -4.23 -1.55 -6.15
CA ALA A 61 -3.84 -0.21 -6.55
C ALA A 61 -2.32 -0.08 -6.73
N TRP A 62 -1.53 -0.69 -5.83
CA TRP A 62 -0.08 -0.78 -5.99
C TRP A 62 0.31 -1.44 -7.31
N TYR A 63 -0.26 -2.60 -7.65
CA TYR A 63 0.05 -3.27 -8.92
C TYR A 63 -0.31 -2.41 -10.13
N ARG A 64 -1.40 -1.63 -10.08
CA ARG A 64 -1.75 -0.70 -11.16
C ARG A 64 -0.75 0.45 -11.31
N ILE A 65 -0.20 0.96 -10.21
CA ILE A 65 0.86 1.97 -10.26
C ILE A 65 2.10 1.37 -10.91
N VAL A 66 2.55 0.22 -10.41
CA VAL A 66 3.73 -0.47 -10.95
C VAL A 66 3.57 -0.80 -12.43
N ASP A 67 2.40 -1.28 -12.84
CA ASP A 67 2.11 -1.59 -14.24
C ASP A 67 2.07 -0.34 -15.12
N ARG A 68 1.49 0.76 -14.63
CA ARG A 68 1.47 2.06 -15.34
C ARG A 68 2.86 2.66 -15.50
N ASP A 69 3.69 2.59 -14.47
CA ASP A 69 5.08 3.04 -14.51
C ASP A 69 5.93 2.11 -15.40
N ALA A 70 5.66 0.79 -15.41
CA ALA A 70 6.31 -0.17 -16.29
C ALA A 70 5.91 -0.02 -17.77
N SER A 71 4.65 0.28 -18.06
CA SER A 71 4.16 0.54 -19.43
C SER A 71 4.53 1.94 -19.94
N SER A 72 4.95 2.85 -19.06
CA SER A 72 5.63 4.09 -19.44
C SER A 72 7.14 3.89 -19.67
N ALA A 73 7.67 2.71 -19.35
CA ALA A 73 9.06 2.31 -19.60
C ALA A 73 9.17 1.46 -20.87
N GLU A 74 8.66 1.98 -21.99
CA GLU A 74 9.13 1.54 -23.31
C GLU A 74 10.45 2.29 -23.60
N ASP A 75 11.55 1.54 -23.74
CA ASP A 75 12.85 1.96 -24.29
C ASP A 75 13.72 2.96 -23.50
N GLY A 76 13.98 2.69 -22.23
CA GLY A 76 15.05 3.34 -21.47
C GLY A 76 16.01 2.33 -20.88
N GLU A 77 17.13 2.05 -21.57
CA GLU A 77 18.26 1.28 -21.03
C GLU A 77 18.56 1.70 -19.57
N ASN A 78 18.48 0.74 -18.65
CA ASN A 78 18.67 1.01 -17.23
C ASN A 78 20.15 1.42 -17.03
N PRO A 79 20.46 2.67 -16.62
CA PRO A 79 21.84 3.19 -16.60
C PRO A 79 22.76 2.45 -15.62
N PHE A 80 22.20 1.58 -14.77
CA PHE A 80 22.94 0.75 -13.82
C PHE A 80 23.24 -0.66 -14.32
N ASP A 81 22.74 -1.07 -15.48
CA ASP A 81 22.95 -2.43 -16.04
C ASP A 81 24.41 -2.67 -16.51
N ARG A 82 25.21 -1.60 -16.60
CA ARG A 82 26.64 -1.66 -17.00
C ARG A 82 27.63 -1.57 -15.83
N ALA A 83 27.16 -1.47 -14.59
CA ALA A 83 28.03 -1.30 -13.43
C ALA A 83 28.30 -2.63 -12.71
N ILE A 84 28.99 -3.55 -13.38
CA ILE A 84 29.72 -4.64 -12.71
C ILE A 84 31.15 -4.59 -13.24
N ALA A 85 32.06 -4.08 -12.40
CA ALA A 85 33.50 -4.13 -12.59
C ALA A 85 34.08 -5.26 -11.72
#